data_AF-A0A7S6MV28-F1
#
_entry.id   AF-A0A7S6MV28-F1
#
_cell.length_a   1.000
_cell.length_b   1.000
_cell.length_c   1.000
_cell.angle_alpha   90.00
_cell.angle_beta   90.00
_cell.angle_gamma   90.00
#
_symmetry.space_group_name_H-M   'P 1'
#
loop_
_entity.id
_entity.type
_entity.pdbx_description
1 polymer ?
#
loop_
_entity_poly.entity_id
_entity_poly.type
_entity_poly.pdbx_seq_one_letter_code
_entity_poly.pdbx_strand_id
1 'polypeptide(L)'
;MIRLLPLAVFLCSQVVSVLAQLDDLAGDDWAAPVIDVVEQLRSQPLCLPCATAVSLTIIPGINRSTASRITQSVKNGIIDLDELCNQACLSEDQRTLLFLCTTFDCSCEPFITGIHHTTRALRTTGSDADALTRINVASAYGRAGGIIRQQQTSTLSSGWVVADIGAVSIGAGRLAVAGGLGLVLGSGSTFGRSVVSKASGYSIQPRIRPWSSSITDGALTGVAMKGTIEAGAVGFHAVAAYSRQTLGGRTESILASGIVSNFMNNALGVFVQHARYNAPSTSTSMRIIPQGQRIIASAVMSVTDSRYTIAAELAADDSLRLAMMVIAGIPIKSGEVMLCARYAHPDIRNPYASPVSTLSALGNEAGIALGYRYSSGKGLAAETMVDVYRILAPSYSRPMPSAGVTLLTDITYRLGKGFQASARIRYNGSDEGWRPDFTSRRMMHTARRFTTRWQLGANLTEQLRFIVRCEYQHLSFSGGRYPQTGLAGFAETVYQPAERLRMSLRTTVFRSQTIGVAPYMLEYPLPGLPRIVAATGSGSRVLLSLRYGMLPWLTLSAAFWDTYKLGQPTTFTTGLQAEVFYLNKR
;
A
#
# COMPACT_ATOMS: atom_id res chain seq x y z
N MET A 1 -9.61 21.71 31.25
CA MET A 1 -10.04 20.35 30.82
C MET A 1 -11.13 20.32 29.73
N ILE A 2 -11.79 21.41 29.34
CA ILE A 2 -12.93 21.37 28.38
C ILE A 2 -12.54 21.62 26.90
N ARG A 3 -11.25 21.87 26.58
CA ARG A 3 -10.81 22.19 25.20
C ARG A 3 -10.24 21.00 24.38
N LEU A 4 -10.18 19.78 24.93
CA LEU A 4 -9.65 18.59 24.21
C LEU A 4 -10.73 17.71 23.54
N LEU A 5 -12.02 17.95 23.82
CA LEU A 5 -13.15 17.14 23.35
C LEU A 5 -13.40 17.10 21.82
N PRO A 6 -13.17 18.16 21.01
CA PRO A 6 -13.47 18.08 19.57
C PRO A 6 -12.43 17.24 18.79
N LEU A 7 -11.23 17.02 19.32
CA LEU A 7 -10.15 16.32 18.62
C LEU A 7 -10.36 14.79 18.61
N ALA A 8 -10.80 14.21 19.74
CA ALA A 8 -11.01 12.77 19.88
C ALA A 8 -12.13 12.23 18.98
N VAL A 9 -13.23 12.98 18.84
CA VAL A 9 -14.35 12.63 17.96
C VAL A 9 -13.97 12.70 16.49
N PHE A 10 -13.03 13.58 16.12
CA PHE A 10 -12.56 13.78 14.75
C PHE A 10 -11.56 12.70 14.30
N LEU A 11 -10.58 12.39 15.15
CA LEU A 11 -9.59 11.32 14.96
C LEU A 11 -10.24 9.97 14.66
N CYS A 12 -11.32 9.64 15.38
CA CYS A 12 -11.99 8.35 15.21
C CYS A 12 -12.77 8.20 13.88
N SER A 13 -13.24 9.30 13.27
CA SER A 13 -13.89 9.23 11.95
C SER A 13 -12.90 8.78 10.87
N GLN A 14 -11.71 9.39 10.82
CA GLN A 14 -10.76 9.13 9.73
C GLN A 14 -10.25 7.68 9.69
N VAL A 15 -10.13 7.01 10.84
CA VAL A 15 -9.73 5.59 10.92
C VAL A 15 -10.69 4.67 10.15
N VAL A 16 -11.96 5.02 10.00
CA VAL A 16 -12.97 4.27 9.22
C VAL A 16 -12.57 4.21 7.74
N SER A 17 -12.05 5.30 7.19
CA SER A 17 -11.62 5.39 5.79
C SER A 17 -10.36 4.56 5.50
N VAL A 18 -9.38 4.56 6.42
CA VAL A 18 -8.12 3.82 6.24
C VAL A 18 -8.29 2.32 6.35
N LEU A 19 -9.13 1.82 7.27
CA LEU A 19 -9.41 0.38 7.29
C LEU A 19 -9.96 -0.07 5.94
N ALA A 20 -10.90 0.69 5.36
CA ALA A 20 -11.40 0.40 4.02
C ALA A 20 -10.34 0.48 2.92
N GLN A 21 -9.33 1.36 3.03
CA GLN A 21 -8.18 1.40 2.10
C GLN A 21 -7.26 0.19 2.26
N LEU A 22 -6.97 -0.21 3.49
CA LEU A 22 -6.11 -1.36 3.77
C LEU A 22 -6.77 -2.68 3.33
N ASP A 23 -8.09 -2.80 3.42
CA ASP A 23 -8.87 -3.92 2.88
C ASP A 23 -8.73 -4.08 1.35
N ASP A 24 -8.61 -2.98 0.62
CA ASP A 24 -8.46 -3.03 -0.85
C ASP A 24 -7.05 -3.45 -1.24
N LEU A 25 -6.10 -2.87 -0.54
CA LEU A 25 -4.68 -3.19 -0.64
C LEU A 25 -4.44 -4.65 -0.32
N ALA A 26 -5.12 -5.21 0.68
CA ALA A 26 -5.07 -6.63 0.98
C ALA A 26 -5.39 -7.55 -0.22
N GLY A 27 -6.19 -7.11 -1.19
CA GLY A 27 -6.47 -7.87 -2.41
C GLY A 27 -5.32 -7.87 -3.43
N ASP A 28 -4.34 -6.96 -3.30
CA ASP A 28 -3.20 -6.83 -4.21
C ASP A 28 -1.93 -7.39 -3.53
N ASP A 29 -1.27 -8.38 -4.15
CA ASP A 29 -0.04 -9.03 -3.64
C ASP A 29 1.09 -8.05 -3.26
N TRP A 30 1.07 -6.83 -3.81
CA TRP A 30 2.09 -5.79 -3.61
C TRP A 30 1.77 -4.80 -2.49
N ALA A 31 0.64 -4.92 -1.82
CA ALA A 31 0.30 -3.99 -0.77
C ALA A 31 0.86 -4.38 0.60
N ALA A 32 1.29 -5.63 0.79
CA ALA A 32 1.86 -6.09 2.06
C ALA A 32 2.99 -5.18 2.57
N PRO A 33 3.99 -4.74 1.75
CA PRO A 33 5.02 -3.81 2.21
C PRO A 33 4.48 -2.46 2.69
N VAL A 34 3.43 -1.94 2.06
CA VAL A 34 2.82 -0.66 2.43
C VAL A 34 2.05 -0.81 3.74
N ILE A 35 1.20 -1.85 3.85
CA ILE A 35 0.46 -2.17 5.06
C ILE A 35 1.44 -2.37 6.21
N ASP A 36 2.54 -3.08 5.97
CA ASP A 36 3.59 -3.31 6.96
C ASP A 36 4.21 -2.00 7.48
N VAL A 37 4.47 -1.04 6.60
CA VAL A 37 4.99 0.29 6.98
C VAL A 37 3.95 1.06 7.78
N VAL A 38 2.69 1.09 7.35
CA VAL A 38 1.61 1.79 8.06
C VAL A 38 1.39 1.18 9.44
N GLU A 39 1.37 -0.14 9.55
CA GLU A 39 1.25 -0.84 10.84
C GLU A 39 2.43 -0.52 11.75
N GLN A 40 3.65 -0.50 11.19
CA GLN A 40 4.84 -0.14 11.94
C GLN A 40 4.74 1.30 12.49
N LEU A 41 4.39 2.27 11.63
CA LEU A 41 4.25 3.67 12.04
C LEU A 41 3.03 3.89 12.94
N ARG A 42 1.99 3.07 12.85
CA ARG A 42 0.85 3.11 13.79
C ARG A 42 1.27 2.61 15.18
N SER A 43 2.13 1.60 15.25
CA SER A 43 2.70 1.12 16.52
C SER A 43 3.76 2.07 17.09
N GLN A 44 4.44 2.83 16.21
CA GLN A 44 5.48 3.78 16.55
C GLN A 44 5.33 5.06 15.73
N PRO A 45 4.41 5.97 16.12
CA PRO A 45 4.16 7.19 15.38
C PRO A 45 5.41 8.05 15.31
N LEU A 46 5.69 8.64 14.14
CA LEU A 46 6.76 9.61 13.98
C LEU A 46 6.45 10.85 14.83
N CYS A 47 7.45 11.30 15.57
CA CYS A 47 7.34 12.52 16.35
C CYS A 47 7.39 13.75 15.45
N LEU A 48 6.26 14.41 15.18
CA LEU A 48 6.18 15.55 14.25
C LEU A 48 7.15 16.67 14.58
N PRO A 49 7.32 17.11 15.85
CA PRO A 49 8.30 18.14 16.21
C PRO A 49 9.74 17.81 15.82
N CYS A 50 10.11 16.53 15.83
CA CYS A 50 11.47 16.06 15.54
C CYS A 50 11.59 15.45 14.14
N ALA A 51 10.48 15.25 13.43
CA ALA A 51 10.45 14.57 12.16
C ALA A 51 11.15 15.42 11.11
N THR A 52 12.07 14.80 10.36
CA THR A 52 12.61 15.41 9.14
C THR A 52 11.64 15.19 7.99
N ALA A 53 11.72 16.04 6.96
CA ALA A 53 10.92 15.84 5.74
C ALA A 53 11.20 14.45 5.13
N VAL A 54 12.44 13.97 5.21
CA VAL A 54 12.83 12.62 4.78
C VAL A 54 12.08 11.55 5.57
N SER A 55 12.04 11.66 6.91
CA SER A 55 11.33 10.67 7.74
C SER A 55 9.83 10.58 7.43
N LEU A 56 9.18 11.70 7.13
CA LEU A 56 7.75 11.73 6.76
C LEU A 56 7.48 11.08 5.40
N THR A 57 8.46 11.03 4.48
CA THR A 57 8.28 10.33 3.19
C THR A 57 8.17 8.81 3.30
N ILE A 58 8.43 8.26 4.48
CA ILE A 58 8.15 6.84 4.78
C ILE A 58 6.64 6.60 4.79
N ILE A 59 5.84 7.61 5.17
CA ILE A 59 4.38 7.52 5.15
C ILE A 59 3.92 7.43 3.69
N PRO A 60 3.19 6.36 3.29
CA PRO A 60 2.75 6.19 1.92
C PRO A 60 1.97 7.41 1.42
N GLY A 61 2.24 7.84 0.18
CA GLY A 61 1.59 8.99 -0.43
C GLY A 61 2.12 10.36 0.00
N ILE A 62 2.95 10.48 1.05
CA ILE A 62 3.59 11.74 1.41
C ILE A 62 4.90 11.89 0.64
N ASN A 63 4.92 12.76 -0.36
CA ASN A 63 6.15 13.11 -1.09
C ASN A 63 7.00 14.13 -0.32
N ARG A 64 8.24 14.38 -0.77
CA ARG A 64 9.19 15.27 -0.07
C ARG A 64 8.70 16.72 0.01
N SER A 65 8.02 17.22 -1.02
CA SER A 65 7.47 18.60 -1.01
C SER A 65 6.40 18.74 0.06
N THR A 66 5.45 17.81 0.10
CA THR A 66 4.41 17.74 1.12
C THR A 66 5.00 17.54 2.51
N ALA A 67 5.95 16.63 2.68
CA ALA A 67 6.67 16.44 3.94
C ALA A 67 7.39 17.71 4.40
N SER A 68 8.03 18.45 3.48
CA SER A 68 8.73 19.70 3.79
C SER A 68 7.76 20.77 4.29
N ARG A 69 6.61 20.93 3.60
CA ARG A 69 5.52 21.81 4.05
C ARG A 69 5.03 21.44 5.45
N ILE A 70 4.79 20.16 5.71
CA ILE A 70 4.41 19.66 7.04
C ILE A 70 5.46 20.06 8.08
N THR A 71 6.74 19.73 7.85
CA THR A 71 7.79 20.05 8.84
C THR A 71 7.99 21.55 9.04
N GLN A 72 7.82 22.37 7.99
CA GLN A 72 7.92 23.82 8.09
C GLN A 72 6.76 24.41 8.90
N SER A 73 5.53 23.93 8.66
CA SER A 73 4.35 24.31 9.44
C SER A 73 4.52 23.96 10.92
N VAL A 74 5.02 22.76 11.24
CA VAL A 74 5.31 22.36 12.62
C VAL A 74 6.37 23.26 13.26
N LYS A 75 7.45 23.59 12.53
CA LYS A 75 8.48 24.54 13.00
C LYS A 75 7.95 25.95 13.23
N ASN A 76 6.93 26.36 12.48
CA ASN A 76 6.23 27.63 12.66
C ASN A 76 5.24 27.61 13.85
N GLY A 77 5.21 26.53 14.64
CA GLY A 77 4.40 26.42 15.86
C GLY A 77 3.02 25.81 15.64
N ILE A 78 2.70 25.27 14.46
CA ILE A 78 1.42 24.61 14.23
C ILE A 78 1.44 23.22 14.87
N ILE A 79 0.71 23.11 15.97
CA ILE A 79 0.54 21.89 16.76
C ILE A 79 -0.79 21.20 16.50
N ASP A 80 -1.71 21.86 15.79
CA ASP A 80 -2.99 21.27 15.40
C ASP A 80 -2.84 20.51 14.08
N LEU A 81 -3.14 19.20 14.12
CA LEU A 81 -2.99 18.31 12.97
C LEU A 81 -3.97 18.66 11.84
N ASP A 82 -5.14 19.22 12.13
CA ASP A 82 -6.11 19.62 11.11
C ASP A 82 -5.66 20.87 10.35
N GLU A 83 -5.24 21.90 11.08
CA GLU A 83 -4.62 23.10 10.53
C GLU A 83 -3.39 22.75 9.68
N LEU A 84 -2.52 21.89 10.21
CA LEU A 84 -1.35 21.37 9.51
C LEU A 84 -1.70 20.71 8.18
N CYS A 85 -2.71 19.83 8.16
CA CYS A 85 -3.12 19.13 6.95
C CYS A 85 -3.76 20.05 5.92
N ASN A 86 -4.54 21.03 6.37
CA ASN A 86 -5.14 22.03 5.49
C ASN A 86 -4.07 22.91 4.85
N GLN A 87 -3.08 23.36 5.63
CA GLN A 87 -1.99 24.20 5.14
C GLN A 87 -1.04 23.43 4.21
N ALA A 88 -0.77 22.15 4.47
CA ALA A 88 0.00 21.29 3.58
C ALA A 88 -0.82 20.81 2.35
N CYS A 89 -2.10 21.15 2.26
CA CYS A 89 -3.04 20.74 1.21
C CYS A 89 -3.06 19.22 0.99
N LEU A 90 -3.15 18.45 2.09
CA LEU A 90 -3.14 16.99 2.02
C LEU A 90 -4.45 16.44 1.45
N SER A 91 -4.35 15.38 0.64
CA SER A 91 -5.53 14.56 0.30
C SER A 91 -6.11 13.91 1.56
N GLU A 92 -7.37 13.45 1.50
CA GLU A 92 -8.00 12.77 2.66
C GLU A 92 -7.23 11.50 3.07
N ASP A 93 -6.69 10.77 2.09
CA ASP A 93 -5.83 9.61 2.29
C ASP A 93 -4.52 9.99 3.01
N GLN A 94 -3.82 11.03 2.52
CA GLN A 94 -2.58 11.53 3.12
C GLN A 94 -2.81 12.06 4.54
N ARG A 95 -3.90 12.81 4.75
CA ARG A 95 -4.30 13.30 6.07
C ARG A 95 -4.51 12.13 7.01
N THR A 96 -5.27 11.13 6.62
CA THR A 96 -5.53 10.00 7.51
C THR A 96 -4.25 9.22 7.82
N LEU A 97 -3.38 9.00 6.84
CA LEU A 97 -2.10 8.35 7.06
C LEU A 97 -1.19 9.18 7.98
N LEU A 98 -1.16 10.51 7.84
CA LEU A 98 -0.41 11.38 8.74
C LEU A 98 -0.94 11.27 10.18
N PHE A 99 -2.26 11.31 10.36
CA PHE A 99 -2.91 11.15 11.66
C PHE A 99 -2.61 9.80 12.33
N LEU A 100 -2.55 8.72 11.54
CA LEU A 100 -2.27 7.38 12.05
C LEU A 100 -0.79 7.14 12.35
N CYS A 101 0.09 7.77 11.58
CA CYS A 101 1.52 7.47 11.56
C CYS A 101 2.37 8.50 12.31
N THR A 102 1.77 9.53 12.92
CA THR A 102 2.51 10.62 13.57
C THR A 102 1.89 11.06 14.89
N THR A 103 2.67 11.72 15.75
CA THR A 103 2.24 12.28 17.04
C THR A 103 2.98 13.57 17.36
N PHE A 104 2.33 14.48 18.10
CA PHE A 104 2.98 15.64 18.72
C PHE A 104 3.42 15.39 20.18
N ASP A 105 2.90 14.35 20.82
CA ASP A 105 3.20 14.01 22.21
C ASP A 105 4.44 13.10 22.30
N CYS A 106 5.61 13.71 22.17
CA CYS A 106 6.90 13.03 22.09
C CYS A 106 8.06 13.97 22.44
N SER A 107 9.20 13.41 22.86
CA SER A 107 10.44 14.15 23.13
C SER A 107 11.50 13.87 22.05
N CYS A 108 12.32 14.87 21.71
CA CYS A 108 13.36 14.77 20.68
C CYS A 108 14.68 14.15 21.16
N GLU A 109 14.74 13.59 22.37
CA GLU A 109 15.98 13.06 22.97
C GLU A 109 15.75 11.60 23.33
N PRO A 110 16.33 10.62 22.59
CA PRO A 110 17.77 10.29 22.64
C PRO A 110 18.42 9.82 21.30
N PHE A 111 19.72 9.50 21.33
CA PHE A 111 20.52 8.90 20.23
C PHE A 111 19.88 7.63 19.61
N ILE A 112 19.24 6.80 20.45
CA ILE A 112 18.38 5.69 20.03
C ILE A 112 16.94 6.12 20.29
N THR A 113 16.17 6.35 19.22
CA THR A 113 14.78 6.80 19.33
C THR A 113 13.84 5.65 19.67
N GLY A 114 14.26 4.39 19.47
CA GLY A 114 13.57 3.23 20.02
C GLY A 114 14.09 1.89 19.47
N ILE A 115 13.94 0.84 20.28
CA ILE A 115 14.08 -0.57 19.85
C ILE A 115 12.68 -1.17 19.86
N HIS A 116 12.24 -1.65 18.70
CA HIS A 116 10.99 -2.36 18.53
C HIS A 116 11.27 -3.83 18.28
N HIS A 117 10.69 -4.68 19.13
CA HIS A 117 10.72 -6.12 18.96
C HIS A 117 9.29 -6.63 18.93
N THR A 118 8.87 -7.19 17.80
CA THR A 118 7.55 -7.81 17.66
C THR A 118 7.75 -9.28 17.32
N THR A 119 7.34 -10.16 18.22
CA THR A 119 7.26 -11.60 17.93
C THR A 119 5.81 -11.99 17.75
N ARG A 120 5.53 -12.70 16.66
CA ARG A 120 4.20 -13.22 16.35
C ARG A 120 4.29 -14.73 16.31
N ALA A 121 3.42 -15.40 17.07
CA ALA A 121 3.22 -16.85 16.97
C ALA A 121 1.82 -17.08 16.38
N LEU A 122 1.75 -17.59 15.16
CA LEU A 122 0.50 -17.98 14.51
C LEU A 122 0.36 -19.49 14.64
N ARG A 123 -0.60 -19.94 15.47
CA ARG A 123 -1.05 -21.32 15.45
C ARG A 123 -2.28 -21.41 14.57
N THR A 124 -2.10 -21.86 13.33
CA THR A 124 -3.24 -22.24 12.49
C THR A 124 -3.74 -23.64 12.88
N THR A 125 -4.95 -24.01 12.50
CA THR A 125 -5.55 -25.33 12.82
C THR A 125 -5.00 -26.51 12.01
N GLY A 126 -3.87 -26.35 11.32
CA GLY A 126 -2.98 -27.44 10.91
C GLY A 126 -1.79 -27.50 11.87
N SER A 127 -1.08 -28.62 11.96
CA SER A 127 0.03 -28.88 12.89
C SER A 127 1.18 -27.86 12.92
N ASP A 128 1.14 -26.82 12.09
CA ASP A 128 2.28 -26.00 11.77
C ASP A 128 2.10 -24.61 12.40
N ALA A 129 2.95 -24.32 13.38
CA ALA A 129 3.09 -22.99 13.93
C ALA A 129 4.05 -22.19 13.06
N ASP A 130 3.57 -21.09 12.48
CA ASP A 130 4.40 -20.11 11.79
C ASP A 130 4.72 -18.99 12.78
N ALA A 131 6.01 -18.72 13.04
CA ALA A 131 6.42 -17.58 13.85
C ALA A 131 7.04 -16.50 12.97
N LEU A 132 6.67 -15.23 13.19
CA LEU A 132 7.24 -14.07 12.52
C LEU A 132 7.76 -13.10 13.58
N THR A 133 9.08 -12.98 13.67
CA THR A 133 9.75 -11.99 14.51
C THR A 133 10.22 -10.82 13.65
N ARG A 134 9.92 -9.59 14.07
CA ARG A 134 10.41 -8.36 13.47
C ARG A 134 11.19 -7.58 14.50
N ILE A 135 12.36 -7.11 14.10
CA ILE A 135 13.22 -6.26 14.90
C ILE A 135 13.42 -4.97 14.12
N ASN A 136 13.20 -3.82 14.77
CA ASN A 136 13.47 -2.52 14.19
C ASN A 136 14.13 -1.64 15.24
N VAL A 137 15.31 -1.12 14.92
CA VAL A 137 16.07 -0.19 15.75
C VAL A 137 16.13 1.11 14.99
N ALA A 138 15.60 2.18 15.57
CA ALA A 138 15.66 3.51 15.00
C ALA A 138 16.58 4.41 15.83
N SER A 139 17.31 5.28 15.15
CA SER A 139 18.19 6.30 15.70
C SER A 139 18.03 7.59 14.91
N ALA A 140 18.63 8.69 15.39
CA ALA A 140 18.67 9.95 14.65
C ALA A 140 19.43 9.85 13.31
N TYR A 141 20.33 8.88 13.17
CA TYR A 141 21.23 8.73 12.02
C TYR A 141 20.85 7.59 11.09
N GLY A 142 19.76 6.88 11.37
CA GLY A 142 19.41 5.71 10.58
C GLY A 142 18.55 4.69 11.31
N ARG A 143 18.30 3.60 10.61
CA ARG A 143 17.42 2.52 11.02
C ARG A 143 18.06 1.17 10.66
N ALA A 144 17.95 0.19 11.54
CA ALA A 144 18.35 -1.18 11.27
C ALA A 144 17.20 -2.11 11.63
N GLY A 145 17.07 -3.23 10.93
CA GLY A 145 16.02 -4.17 11.27
C GLY A 145 16.12 -5.48 10.54
N GLY A 146 15.22 -6.38 10.88
CA GLY A 146 15.15 -7.70 10.27
C GLY A 146 13.80 -8.36 10.51
N ILE A 147 13.55 -9.37 9.68
CA ILE A 147 12.36 -10.22 9.73
C ILE A 147 12.86 -11.65 9.77
N ILE A 148 12.44 -12.40 10.78
CA ILE A 148 12.71 -13.82 10.90
C ILE A 148 11.36 -14.52 10.82
N ARG A 149 11.14 -15.29 9.77
CA ARG A 149 9.99 -16.17 9.63
C ARG A 149 10.46 -17.60 9.87
N GLN A 150 9.98 -18.19 10.96
CA GLN A 150 10.21 -19.58 11.29
C GLN A 150 9.01 -20.39 10.80
N GLN A 151 9.27 -21.26 9.83
CA GLN A 151 8.36 -22.31 9.38
C GLN A 151 8.88 -23.65 9.90
N GLN A 152 8.03 -24.67 9.93
CA GLN A 152 8.36 -25.97 10.53
C GLN A 152 9.65 -26.60 9.96
N THR A 153 9.94 -26.41 8.68
CA THR A 153 11.09 -27.00 7.98
C THR A 153 12.12 -25.99 7.49
N SER A 154 11.87 -24.68 7.63
CA SER A 154 12.79 -23.66 7.16
C SER A 154 12.70 -22.37 7.96
N THR A 155 13.84 -21.70 8.14
CA THR A 155 13.88 -20.35 8.68
C THR A 155 14.26 -19.40 7.56
N LEU A 156 13.36 -18.47 7.25
CA LEU A 156 13.60 -17.40 6.30
C LEU A 156 13.91 -16.13 7.10
N SER A 157 15.16 -15.67 7.06
CA SER A 157 15.57 -14.39 7.64
C SER A 157 15.86 -13.36 6.56
N SER A 158 15.45 -12.12 6.79
CA SER A 158 15.92 -10.95 6.05
C SER A 158 16.37 -9.87 7.03
N GLY A 159 17.40 -9.12 6.64
CA GLY A 159 17.92 -8.00 7.39
C GLY A 159 18.11 -6.80 6.48
N TRP A 160 18.11 -5.62 7.08
CA TRP A 160 18.41 -4.37 6.41
C TRP A 160 18.98 -3.37 7.41
N VAL A 161 19.81 -2.46 6.90
CA VAL A 161 20.33 -1.30 7.62
C VAL A 161 20.29 -0.12 6.66
N VAL A 162 19.83 1.04 7.12
CA VAL A 162 19.84 2.29 6.38
C VAL A 162 20.39 3.37 7.30
N ALA A 163 21.41 4.08 6.86
CA ALA A 163 21.99 5.22 7.57
C ALA A 163 21.80 6.49 6.74
N ASP A 164 21.43 7.58 7.40
CA ASP A 164 21.29 8.91 6.84
C ASP A 164 22.42 9.79 7.40
N ILE A 165 23.33 10.23 6.52
CA ILE A 165 24.50 11.05 6.84
C ILE A 165 24.40 12.34 6.02
N GLY A 166 23.82 13.37 6.63
CA GLY A 166 23.56 14.65 5.96
C GLY A 166 22.63 14.47 4.75
N ALA A 167 23.13 14.79 3.56
CA ALA A 167 22.36 14.68 2.32
C ALA A 167 22.48 13.31 1.62
N VAL A 168 23.16 12.36 2.25
CA VAL A 168 23.40 11.01 1.74
C VAL A 168 22.67 9.97 2.59
N SER A 169 21.98 9.05 1.95
CA SER A 169 21.41 7.85 2.58
C SER A 169 22.10 6.62 2.02
N ILE A 170 22.59 5.72 2.88
CA ILE A 170 23.22 4.46 2.49
C ILE A 170 22.43 3.31 3.11
N GLY A 171 22.03 2.35 2.31
CA GLY A 171 21.36 1.14 2.75
C GLY A 171 22.16 -0.12 2.40
N ALA A 172 22.06 -1.15 3.24
CA ALA A 172 22.51 -2.50 2.97
C ALA A 172 21.43 -3.53 3.37
N GLY A 173 21.45 -4.71 2.75
CA GLY A 173 20.48 -5.79 2.98
C GLY A 173 19.33 -5.77 1.98
N ARG A 174 18.11 -6.10 2.42
CA ARG A 174 16.92 -6.05 1.56
C ARG A 174 16.34 -4.64 1.50
N LEU A 175 16.45 -4.02 0.34
CA LEU A 175 16.08 -2.64 0.10
C LEU A 175 15.11 -2.55 -1.08
N ALA A 176 14.33 -1.50 -1.06
CA ALA A 176 13.46 -1.08 -2.13
C ALA A 176 14.02 0.22 -2.72
N VAL A 177 14.31 0.22 -4.01
CA VAL A 177 14.80 1.39 -4.74
C VAL A 177 13.75 1.81 -5.76
N ALA A 178 13.41 3.10 -5.77
CA ALA A 178 12.50 3.65 -6.77
C ALA A 178 12.96 5.01 -7.28
N GLY A 179 12.46 5.39 -8.45
CA GLY A 179 12.60 6.70 -9.05
C GLY A 179 11.83 6.75 -10.38
N GLY A 180 11.69 7.95 -10.94
CA GLY A 180 10.88 8.16 -12.13
C GLY A 180 9.40 7.87 -11.87
N LEU A 181 8.66 7.51 -12.92
CA LEU A 181 7.29 7.04 -12.80
C LEU A 181 7.21 5.51 -12.60
N GLY A 182 8.35 4.86 -12.36
CA GLY A 182 8.43 3.44 -12.01
C GLY A 182 8.57 2.49 -13.21
N LEU A 183 8.89 2.97 -14.42
CA LEU A 183 9.18 2.09 -15.57
C LEU A 183 10.53 1.35 -15.43
N VAL A 184 11.53 1.99 -14.82
CA VAL A 184 12.85 1.36 -14.56
C VAL A 184 13.01 0.96 -13.09
N LEU A 185 12.88 1.91 -12.17
CA LEU A 185 13.01 1.66 -10.74
C LEU A 185 11.69 1.93 -10.03
N GLY A 186 10.93 0.89 -9.73
CA GLY A 186 9.67 0.99 -9.03
C GLY A 186 9.65 0.05 -7.83
N SER A 187 10.29 0.42 -6.73
CA SER A 187 9.95 -0.25 -5.48
C SER A 187 8.57 0.21 -5.01
N GLY A 188 7.59 -0.68 -5.14
CA GLY A 188 6.15 -0.43 -4.98
C GLY A 188 5.83 0.54 -3.85
N SER A 189 5.20 1.65 -4.20
CA SER A 189 4.28 2.38 -3.30
C SER A 189 3.50 3.43 -4.09
N THR A 190 2.91 3.08 -5.23
CA THR A 190 1.74 3.86 -5.63
C THR A 190 0.60 3.38 -4.74
N PHE A 191 0.50 3.99 -3.56
CA PHE A 191 -0.67 3.89 -2.70
C PHE A 191 -1.82 4.55 -3.44
N GLY A 192 -2.95 3.86 -3.55
CA GLY A 192 -4.11 4.41 -4.23
C GLY A 192 -5.03 3.33 -4.78
N ARG A 193 -6.33 3.56 -4.60
CA ARG A 193 -7.43 2.64 -4.96
C ARG A 193 -7.67 2.55 -6.47
N SER A 194 -7.18 3.55 -7.20
CA SER A 194 -7.42 3.79 -8.60
C SER A 194 -6.09 4.12 -9.31
N VAL A 195 -5.99 3.88 -10.61
CA VAL A 195 -4.85 4.35 -11.44
C VAL A 195 -4.62 5.84 -11.23
N VAL A 196 -5.70 6.59 -11.02
CA VAL A 196 -5.69 8.03 -10.80
C VAL A 196 -5.16 8.42 -9.42
N SER A 197 -5.57 7.75 -8.35
CA SER A 197 -5.03 7.96 -6.99
C SER A 197 -3.54 7.62 -6.96
N LYS A 198 -3.16 6.49 -7.57
CA LYS A 198 -1.76 6.08 -7.80
C LYS A 198 -0.99 7.15 -8.58
N ALA A 199 -1.60 7.70 -9.63
CA ALA A 199 -1.05 8.77 -10.45
C ALA A 199 -1.07 10.15 -9.78
N SER A 200 -1.79 10.36 -8.68
CA SER A 200 -1.73 11.61 -7.90
C SER A 200 -0.59 11.59 -6.86
N GLY A 201 -0.22 10.39 -6.40
CA GLY A 201 0.82 10.17 -5.39
C GLY A 201 2.21 9.91 -5.97
N TYR A 202 2.40 10.06 -7.28
CA TYR A 202 3.69 9.77 -7.91
C TYR A 202 4.79 10.73 -7.43
N SER A 203 6.02 10.24 -7.48
CA SER A 203 7.21 11.03 -7.21
C SER A 203 8.33 10.50 -8.08
N ILE A 204 8.83 11.34 -8.97
CA ILE A 204 9.98 11.02 -9.82
C ILE A 204 11.30 10.99 -9.05
N GLN A 205 11.34 11.58 -7.85
CA GLN A 205 12.56 11.65 -7.07
C GLN A 205 13.04 10.26 -6.63
N PRO A 206 14.35 9.97 -6.74
CA PRO A 206 14.91 8.73 -6.25
C PRO A 206 14.73 8.54 -4.75
N ARG A 207 14.48 7.29 -4.36
CA ARG A 207 14.33 6.88 -2.95
C ARG A 207 14.90 5.49 -2.72
N ILE A 208 15.43 5.31 -1.52
CA ILE A 208 15.77 4.01 -0.95
C ILE A 208 14.89 3.82 0.29
N ARG A 209 14.33 2.63 0.47
CA ARG A 209 13.59 2.27 1.67
C ARG A 209 13.95 0.86 2.11
N PRO A 210 13.95 0.57 3.42
CA PRO A 210 13.95 -0.80 3.90
C PRO A 210 12.84 -1.65 3.26
N TRP A 211 13.16 -2.89 2.92
CA TRP A 211 12.15 -3.87 2.53
C TRP A 211 11.64 -4.60 3.77
N SER A 212 10.54 -4.10 4.33
CA SER A 212 9.92 -4.62 5.56
C SER A 212 8.86 -5.69 5.34
N SER A 213 8.72 -6.22 4.11
CA SER A 213 7.76 -7.27 3.79
C SER A 213 8.41 -8.66 3.77
N SER A 214 7.61 -9.68 4.09
CA SER A 214 7.99 -11.08 3.99
C SER A 214 8.01 -11.59 2.54
N ILE A 215 7.33 -10.91 1.62
CA ILE A 215 7.35 -11.21 0.18
C ILE A 215 8.68 -10.72 -0.38
N THR A 216 9.47 -11.60 -1.01
CA THR A 216 10.82 -11.25 -1.52
C THR A 216 10.82 -10.52 -2.86
N ASP A 217 9.72 -10.62 -3.59
CA ASP A 217 9.61 -10.07 -4.94
C ASP A 217 9.77 -8.55 -4.95
N GLY A 218 10.60 -8.04 -5.86
CA GLY A 218 10.85 -6.60 -6.02
C GLY A 218 11.84 -6.01 -5.00
N ALA A 219 12.30 -6.79 -4.02
CA ALA A 219 13.39 -6.37 -3.15
C ALA A 219 14.75 -6.52 -3.86
N LEU A 220 15.65 -5.56 -3.66
CA LEU A 220 17.07 -5.67 -3.98
C LEU A 220 17.81 -6.14 -2.72
N THR A 221 18.55 -7.24 -2.80
CA THR A 221 19.42 -7.71 -1.71
C THR A 221 20.85 -7.32 -2.02
N GLY A 222 21.33 -6.25 -1.38
CA GLY A 222 22.68 -5.74 -1.61
C GLY A 222 22.88 -4.37 -0.97
N VAL A 223 23.43 -3.42 -1.71
CA VAL A 223 23.72 -2.06 -1.24
C VAL A 223 23.02 -1.03 -2.13
N ALA A 224 22.54 0.05 -1.52
CA ALA A 224 22.02 1.20 -2.24
C ALA A 224 22.49 2.49 -1.59
N MET A 225 22.74 3.51 -2.39
CA MET A 225 23.12 4.83 -1.95
C MET A 225 22.25 5.85 -2.66
N LYS A 226 21.78 6.85 -1.92
CA LYS A 226 21.09 8.03 -2.42
C LYS A 226 21.85 9.26 -1.99
N GLY A 227 22.01 10.23 -2.89
CA GLY A 227 22.56 11.54 -2.58
C GLY A 227 21.61 12.65 -3.00
N THR A 228 21.59 13.75 -2.25
CA THR A 228 20.98 15.01 -2.67
C THR A 228 22.03 16.12 -2.62
N ILE A 229 22.08 16.97 -3.65
CA ILE A 229 22.89 18.17 -3.68
C ILE A 229 21.97 19.33 -4.07
N GLU A 230 21.91 20.37 -3.25
CA GLU A 230 21.12 21.57 -3.51
C GLU A 230 22.08 22.72 -3.83
N ALA A 231 21.92 23.32 -5.01
CA ALA A 231 22.74 24.42 -5.51
C ALA A 231 21.83 25.56 -5.98
N GLY A 232 21.45 26.44 -5.05
CA GLY A 232 20.50 27.52 -5.30
C GLY A 232 19.12 26.97 -5.65
N ALA A 233 18.59 27.33 -6.82
CA ALA A 233 17.29 26.88 -7.31
C ALA A 233 17.31 25.49 -7.98
N VAL A 234 18.51 24.88 -8.12
CA VAL A 234 18.69 23.56 -8.74
C VAL A 234 18.97 22.52 -7.65
N GLY A 235 18.22 21.43 -7.64
CA GLY A 235 18.44 20.29 -6.76
C GLY A 235 18.74 19.02 -7.55
N PHE A 236 19.86 18.35 -7.29
CA PHE A 236 20.20 17.06 -7.87
C PHE A 236 19.92 15.94 -6.87
N HIS A 237 19.20 14.92 -7.31
CA HIS A 237 18.97 13.70 -6.55
C HIS A 237 19.49 12.51 -7.35
N ALA A 238 20.40 11.75 -6.76
CA ALA A 238 20.96 10.56 -7.40
C ALA A 238 20.68 9.32 -6.55
N VAL A 239 20.56 8.17 -7.21
CA VAL A 239 20.52 6.86 -6.58
C VAL A 239 21.42 5.90 -7.36
N ALA A 240 22.10 5.03 -6.63
CA ALA A 240 22.81 3.88 -7.17
C ALA A 240 22.52 2.67 -6.30
N ALA A 241 22.36 1.50 -6.90
CA ALA A 241 22.12 0.27 -6.18
C ALA A 241 22.76 -0.91 -6.88
N TYR A 242 23.29 -1.83 -6.08
CA TYR A 242 23.79 -3.11 -6.52
C TYR A 242 23.11 -4.21 -5.70
N SER A 243 22.58 -5.21 -6.38
CA SER A 243 21.94 -6.38 -5.77
C SER A 243 22.54 -7.64 -6.36
N ARG A 244 22.78 -8.63 -5.51
CA ARG A 244 23.09 -10.00 -5.95
C ARG A 244 22.30 -10.96 -5.08
N GLN A 245 21.35 -11.65 -5.67
CA GLN A 245 20.46 -12.54 -4.92
C GLN A 245 20.18 -13.83 -5.66
N THR A 246 19.92 -14.89 -4.89
CA THR A 246 19.52 -16.18 -5.41
C THR A 246 18.04 -16.39 -5.13
N LEU A 247 17.22 -16.45 -6.17
CA LEU A 247 15.78 -16.69 -6.10
C LEU A 247 15.44 -17.96 -6.88
N GLY A 248 14.92 -18.98 -6.21
CA GLY A 248 14.50 -20.23 -6.86
C GLY A 248 15.61 -20.92 -7.66
N GLY A 249 16.84 -20.93 -7.16
CA GLY A 249 18.01 -21.52 -7.84
C GLY A 249 18.65 -20.63 -8.92
N ARG A 250 18.04 -19.47 -9.25
CA ARG A 250 18.62 -18.46 -10.15
C ARG A 250 19.39 -17.42 -9.36
N THR A 251 20.62 -17.14 -9.74
CA THR A 251 21.36 -15.96 -9.30
C THR A 251 21.10 -14.80 -10.25
N GLU A 252 20.62 -13.69 -9.71
CA GLU A 252 20.46 -12.44 -10.41
C GLU A 252 21.40 -11.39 -9.84
N SER A 253 22.03 -10.61 -10.72
CA SER A 253 22.83 -9.45 -10.35
C SER A 253 22.22 -8.22 -11.01
N ILE A 254 21.87 -7.21 -10.22
CA ILE A 254 21.28 -5.96 -10.71
C ILE A 254 22.20 -4.81 -10.32
N LEU A 255 22.50 -3.98 -11.30
CA LEU A 255 23.08 -2.66 -11.13
C LEU A 255 22.03 -1.65 -11.58
N ALA A 256 21.62 -0.75 -10.70
CA ALA A 256 20.65 0.29 -10.99
C ALA A 256 21.24 1.65 -10.64
N SER A 257 20.94 2.66 -11.44
CA SER A 257 21.31 4.04 -11.16
C SER A 257 20.26 5.00 -11.71
N GLY A 258 20.20 6.19 -11.13
CA GLY A 258 19.42 7.26 -11.72
C GLY A 258 19.75 8.60 -11.11
N ILE A 259 19.49 9.65 -11.88
CA ILE A 259 19.68 11.03 -11.48
C ILE A 259 18.45 11.84 -11.89
N VAL A 260 18.02 12.74 -11.02
CA VAL A 260 16.94 13.70 -11.28
C VAL A 260 17.45 15.08 -10.88
N SER A 261 17.39 16.02 -11.82
CA SER A 261 17.60 17.43 -11.58
C SER A 261 16.25 18.12 -11.46
N ASN A 262 16.01 18.79 -10.34
CA ASN A 262 14.88 19.67 -10.14
C ASN A 262 15.33 21.11 -10.37
N PHE A 263 14.56 21.87 -11.12
CA PHE A 263 14.73 23.31 -11.29
C PHE A 263 13.37 23.96 -11.14
N MET A 264 13.20 24.77 -10.09
CA MET A 264 11.90 25.35 -9.73
C MET A 264 10.85 24.22 -9.53
N ASN A 265 9.75 24.27 -10.29
CA ASN A 265 8.68 23.28 -10.27
C ASN A 265 8.81 22.22 -11.38
N ASN A 266 9.96 22.18 -12.05
CA ASN A 266 10.24 21.26 -13.14
C ASN A 266 11.32 20.28 -12.73
N ALA A 267 11.33 19.13 -13.39
CA ALA A 267 12.32 18.12 -13.14
C ALA A 267 12.58 17.29 -14.39
N LEU A 268 13.84 16.87 -14.54
CA LEU A 268 14.31 16.01 -15.61
C LEU A 268 15.21 14.94 -14.99
N GLY A 269 15.10 13.71 -15.44
CA GLY A 269 15.94 12.65 -14.94
C GLY A 269 16.14 11.51 -15.92
N VAL A 270 17.13 10.68 -15.59
CA VAL A 270 17.48 9.47 -16.35
C VAL A 270 17.67 8.34 -15.34
N PHE A 271 17.17 7.15 -15.69
CA PHE A 271 17.36 5.93 -14.92
C PHE A 271 17.90 4.84 -15.81
N VAL A 272 18.78 4.01 -15.28
CA VAL A 272 19.34 2.85 -15.98
C VAL A 272 19.38 1.68 -15.03
N GLN A 273 18.96 0.52 -15.51
CA GLN A 273 19.09 -0.75 -14.83
C GLN A 273 19.73 -1.76 -15.77
N HIS A 274 20.78 -2.40 -15.29
CA HIS A 274 21.44 -3.52 -15.93
C HIS A 274 21.28 -4.75 -15.04
N ALA A 275 20.63 -5.78 -15.57
CA ALA A 275 20.37 -7.02 -14.88
C ALA A 275 21.04 -8.19 -15.61
N ARG A 276 21.64 -9.10 -14.84
CA ARG A 276 22.24 -10.35 -15.34
C ARG A 276 21.58 -11.53 -14.65
N TYR A 277 21.11 -12.47 -15.45
CA TYR A 277 20.44 -13.69 -15.00
C TYR A 277 21.25 -14.90 -15.45
N ASN A 278 21.67 -15.73 -14.50
CA ASN A 278 22.42 -16.95 -14.81
C ASN A 278 21.53 -18.08 -15.38
N ALA A 279 20.22 -18.00 -15.18
CA ALA A 279 19.22 -18.95 -15.65
C ALA A 279 17.92 -18.20 -16.00
N PRO A 280 17.05 -18.73 -16.87
CA PRO A 280 15.75 -18.12 -17.14
C PRO A 280 14.87 -18.12 -15.88
N SER A 281 13.97 -17.16 -15.78
CA SER A 281 12.91 -17.18 -14.76
C SER A 281 12.06 -18.43 -14.93
N THR A 282 11.95 -19.26 -13.90
CA THR A 282 11.03 -20.42 -13.87
C THR A 282 9.59 -20.02 -13.52
N SER A 283 9.33 -18.72 -13.30
CA SER A 283 8.01 -18.23 -12.99
C SER A 283 7.06 -18.44 -14.16
N THR A 284 5.92 -19.08 -13.89
CA THR A 284 4.81 -19.27 -14.85
C THR A 284 4.03 -17.99 -15.12
N SER A 285 4.42 -16.86 -14.52
CA SER A 285 3.76 -15.56 -14.66
C SER A 285 4.20 -14.81 -15.92
N MET A 286 3.62 -13.62 -16.16
CA MET A 286 4.10 -12.67 -17.19
C MET A 286 5.56 -12.23 -17.01
N ARG A 287 6.30 -12.75 -16.02
CA ARG A 287 7.68 -12.41 -15.66
C ARG A 287 8.70 -13.46 -16.13
N ILE A 288 8.46 -14.13 -17.27
CA ILE A 288 9.53 -14.92 -17.88
C ILE A 288 10.62 -13.94 -18.32
N ILE A 289 11.75 -14.02 -17.64
CA ILE A 289 12.95 -13.27 -17.97
C ILE A 289 13.90 -14.29 -18.59
N PRO A 290 14.30 -14.11 -19.86
CA PRO A 290 15.25 -15.01 -20.49
C PRO A 290 16.60 -14.93 -19.77
N GLN A 291 17.37 -16.02 -19.85
CA GLN A 291 18.76 -16.02 -19.41
C GLN A 291 19.55 -14.93 -20.16
N GLY A 292 20.53 -14.34 -19.49
CA GLY A 292 21.46 -13.39 -20.11
C GLY A 292 21.45 -12.03 -19.43
N GLN A 293 21.94 -11.04 -20.18
CA GLN A 293 22.04 -9.66 -19.74
C GLN A 293 20.85 -8.87 -20.31
N ARG A 294 20.35 -7.92 -19.54
CA ARG A 294 19.30 -6.99 -19.94
C ARG A 294 19.67 -5.59 -19.47
N ILE A 295 19.56 -4.63 -20.36
CA ILE A 295 19.65 -3.21 -20.02
C ILE A 295 18.30 -2.57 -20.31
N ILE A 296 17.81 -1.78 -19.37
CA ILE A 296 16.67 -0.90 -19.57
C ILE A 296 17.05 0.49 -19.08
N ALA A 297 16.76 1.50 -19.89
CA ALA A 297 17.01 2.89 -19.57
C ALA A 297 15.72 3.69 -19.75
N SER A 298 15.55 4.75 -18.96
CA SER A 298 14.45 5.68 -19.12
C SER A 298 14.87 7.13 -18.96
N ALA A 299 14.15 8.00 -19.65
CA ALA A 299 14.15 9.44 -19.41
C ALA A 299 12.81 9.82 -18.80
N VAL A 300 12.84 10.64 -17.75
CA VAL A 300 11.65 11.15 -17.07
C VAL A 300 11.66 12.67 -17.07
N MET A 301 10.49 13.28 -17.22
CA MET A 301 10.29 14.70 -17.01
C MET A 301 9.04 14.96 -16.17
N SER A 302 9.03 16.07 -15.45
CA SER A 302 7.84 16.61 -14.80
C SER A 302 7.84 18.13 -14.87
N VAL A 303 6.67 18.70 -15.13
CA VAL A 303 6.40 20.13 -15.19
C VAL A 303 5.19 20.40 -14.31
N THR A 304 5.36 21.27 -13.32
CA THR A 304 4.29 21.65 -12.40
C THR A 304 4.07 23.16 -12.45
N ASP A 305 2.86 23.57 -12.81
CA ASP A 305 2.37 24.94 -12.74
C ASP A 305 1.19 25.01 -11.76
N SER A 306 0.80 26.22 -11.36
CA SER A 306 -0.42 26.46 -10.60
C SER A 306 -1.70 25.92 -11.29
N ARG A 307 -1.70 25.81 -12.62
CA ARG A 307 -2.86 25.40 -13.43
C ARG A 307 -2.84 23.95 -13.89
N TYR A 308 -1.68 23.30 -13.88
CA TYR A 308 -1.55 21.93 -14.35
C TYR A 308 -0.29 21.27 -13.82
N THR A 309 -0.27 19.95 -13.83
CA THR A 309 0.89 19.13 -13.56
C THR A 309 0.99 18.09 -14.65
N ILE A 310 2.16 17.91 -15.27
CA ILE A 310 2.42 16.88 -16.26
C ILE A 310 3.69 16.14 -15.86
N ALA A 311 3.68 14.82 -15.95
CA ALA A 311 4.90 14.02 -15.90
C ALA A 311 4.86 12.93 -16.96
N ALA A 312 6.03 12.63 -17.52
CA ALA A 312 6.18 11.60 -18.52
C ALA A 312 7.46 10.81 -18.27
N GLU A 313 7.42 9.50 -18.49
CA GLU A 313 8.59 8.64 -18.52
C GLU A 313 8.55 7.79 -19.80
N LEU A 314 9.68 7.75 -20.52
CA LEU A 314 9.89 6.88 -21.68
C LEU A 314 11.05 5.96 -21.35
N ALA A 315 10.82 4.65 -21.45
CA ALA A 315 11.81 3.62 -21.22
C ALA A 315 12.02 2.76 -22.49
N ALA A 316 13.25 2.29 -22.67
CA ALA A 316 13.62 1.36 -23.72
C ALA A 316 14.54 0.26 -23.16
N ASP A 317 14.36 -0.98 -23.61
CA ASP A 317 15.32 -2.05 -23.35
C ASP A 317 16.43 -2.12 -24.41
N ASP A 318 17.39 -3.02 -24.21
CA ASP A 318 18.48 -3.34 -25.14
C ASP A 318 18.04 -3.76 -26.55
N SER A 319 16.77 -4.13 -26.70
CA SER A 319 16.14 -4.52 -27.97
C SER A 319 15.28 -3.38 -28.56
N LEU A 320 15.41 -2.15 -28.03
CA LEU A 320 14.64 -0.96 -28.39
C LEU A 320 13.12 -1.12 -28.21
N ARG A 321 12.68 -2.05 -27.36
CA ARG A 321 11.26 -2.20 -27.03
C ARG A 321 10.88 -1.11 -26.05
N LEU A 322 9.82 -0.39 -26.35
CA LEU A 322 9.45 0.82 -25.64
C LEU A 322 8.41 0.56 -24.55
N ALA A 323 8.50 1.33 -23.47
CA ALA A 323 7.42 1.57 -22.54
C ALA A 323 7.31 3.07 -22.27
N MET A 324 6.10 3.58 -22.12
CA MET A 324 5.81 4.98 -21.92
C MET A 324 4.71 5.14 -20.88
N MET A 325 4.82 6.16 -20.05
CA MET A 325 3.75 6.59 -19.17
C MET A 325 3.69 8.11 -19.14
N VAL A 326 2.47 8.65 -19.20
CA VAL A 326 2.19 10.09 -19.11
C VAL A 326 1.07 10.28 -18.09
N ILE A 327 1.30 11.18 -17.13
CA ILE A 327 0.33 11.58 -16.12
C ILE A 327 0.12 13.09 -16.27
N ALA A 328 -1.12 13.52 -16.34
CA ALA A 328 -1.48 14.94 -16.34
C ALA A 328 -2.59 15.20 -15.32
N GLY A 329 -2.50 16.31 -14.60
CA GLY A 329 -3.47 16.76 -13.60
C GLY A 329 -3.81 18.23 -13.80
N ILE A 330 -5.09 18.59 -13.65
CA ILE A 330 -5.59 19.96 -13.73
C ILE A 330 -6.39 20.23 -12.45
N PRO A 331 -5.90 21.08 -11.53
CA PRO A 331 -6.70 21.55 -10.41
C PRO A 331 -7.87 22.39 -10.91
N ILE A 332 -9.06 22.15 -10.35
CA ILE A 332 -10.26 22.97 -10.55
C ILE A 332 -10.78 23.44 -9.19
N LYS A 333 -11.67 24.44 -9.16
CA LYS A 333 -12.14 25.03 -7.89
C LYS A 333 -12.70 24.00 -6.89
N SER A 334 -13.36 22.96 -7.39
CA SER A 334 -13.99 21.93 -6.58
C SER A 334 -13.18 20.63 -6.44
N GLY A 335 -11.95 20.59 -6.96
CA GLY A 335 -11.27 19.31 -7.12
C GLY A 335 -10.10 19.28 -8.08
N GLU A 336 -9.89 18.12 -8.72
CA GLU A 336 -8.80 17.85 -9.65
C GLU A 336 -9.26 16.86 -10.72
N VAL A 337 -8.93 17.13 -11.98
CA VAL A 337 -9.09 16.18 -13.09
C VAL A 337 -7.73 15.60 -13.43
N MET A 338 -7.65 14.28 -13.61
CA MET A 338 -6.41 13.57 -13.90
C MET A 338 -6.54 12.66 -15.11
N LEU A 339 -5.49 12.60 -15.92
CA LEU A 339 -5.34 11.73 -17.07
C LEU A 339 -4.06 10.90 -16.89
N CYS A 340 -4.12 9.60 -17.14
CA CYS A 340 -2.96 8.72 -17.17
C CYS A 340 -3.00 7.89 -18.45
N ALA A 341 -2.02 8.07 -19.33
CA ALA A 341 -1.82 7.24 -20.51
C ALA A 341 -0.59 6.36 -20.32
N ARG A 342 -0.69 5.09 -20.70
CA ARG A 342 0.40 4.11 -20.53
C ARG A 342 0.50 3.15 -21.72
N TYR A 343 1.71 2.74 -22.01
CA TYR A 343 2.04 1.74 -23.01
C TYR A 343 3.27 0.96 -22.54
N ALA A 344 3.27 -0.36 -22.69
CA ALA A 344 4.42 -1.21 -22.44
C ALA A 344 4.43 -2.34 -23.46
N HIS A 345 5.50 -2.42 -24.25
CA HIS A 345 5.65 -3.44 -25.27
C HIS A 345 5.42 -4.87 -24.69
N PRO A 346 4.80 -5.79 -25.44
CA PRO A 346 4.57 -7.18 -25.03
C PRO A 346 5.78 -7.93 -24.49
N ASP A 347 6.99 -7.55 -24.89
CA ASP A 347 8.23 -8.25 -24.53
C ASP A 347 9.16 -7.45 -23.60
N ILE A 348 8.82 -6.21 -23.26
CA ILE A 348 9.59 -5.48 -22.24
C ILE A 348 9.28 -6.09 -20.88
N ARG A 349 10.33 -6.45 -20.13
CA ARG A 349 10.20 -7.09 -18.82
C ARG A 349 11.14 -6.42 -17.83
N ASN A 350 10.56 -5.91 -16.75
CA ASN A 350 11.34 -5.41 -15.64
C ASN A 350 10.67 -5.78 -14.31
N PRO A 351 11.19 -6.77 -13.55
CA PRO A 351 10.58 -7.20 -12.29
C PRO A 351 10.72 -6.17 -11.16
N TYR A 352 11.60 -5.18 -11.32
CA TYR A 352 11.79 -4.08 -10.36
C TYR A 352 11.01 -2.83 -10.73
N ALA A 353 10.28 -2.84 -11.85
CA ALA A 353 9.37 -1.78 -12.22
C ALA A 353 8.03 -1.93 -11.49
N SER A 354 7.45 -0.81 -11.10
CA SER A 354 6.12 -0.72 -10.48
C SER A 354 5.42 0.52 -11.05
N PRO A 355 5.10 0.50 -12.36
CA PRO A 355 4.40 1.61 -12.98
C PRO A 355 2.95 1.66 -12.51
N VAL A 356 2.28 2.78 -12.79
CA VAL A 356 0.83 2.87 -12.64
C VAL A 356 0.18 1.99 -13.72
N SER A 357 -0.27 0.80 -13.34
CA SER A 357 -0.70 -0.26 -14.25
C SER A 357 -1.80 -1.12 -13.62
N THR A 358 -2.57 -1.81 -14.45
CA THR A 358 -3.50 -2.87 -13.98
C THR A 358 -2.78 -4.19 -13.68
N LEU A 359 -1.56 -4.33 -14.19
CA LEU A 359 -0.69 -5.47 -13.97
C LEU A 359 0.24 -5.24 -12.78
N SER A 360 0.71 -6.33 -12.21
CA SER A 360 1.59 -6.33 -11.05
C SER A 360 3.07 -6.07 -11.39
N ALA A 361 3.40 -5.92 -12.67
CA ALA A 361 4.74 -5.64 -13.18
C ALA A 361 4.66 -4.96 -14.56
N LEU A 362 5.73 -4.27 -14.96
CA LEU A 362 5.82 -3.64 -16.28
C LEU A 362 5.81 -4.68 -17.42
N GLY A 363 4.93 -4.47 -18.40
CA GLY A 363 4.94 -5.16 -19.69
C GLY A 363 3.53 -5.43 -20.22
N ASN A 364 3.41 -5.60 -21.53
CA ASN A 364 2.20 -6.14 -22.17
C ASN A 364 0.88 -5.42 -21.84
N GLU A 365 0.89 -4.09 -21.77
CA GLU A 365 -0.32 -3.30 -21.48
C GLU A 365 -0.30 -1.98 -22.24
N ALA A 366 -1.46 -1.55 -22.73
CA ALA A 366 -1.70 -0.18 -23.15
C ALA A 366 -3.03 0.29 -22.56
N GLY A 367 -3.13 1.53 -22.10
CA GLY A 367 -4.37 2.03 -21.53
C GLY A 367 -4.40 3.52 -21.26
N ILE A 368 -5.60 4.05 -21.09
CA ILE A 368 -5.87 5.42 -20.74
C ILE A 368 -6.86 5.42 -19.59
N ALA A 369 -6.52 6.12 -18.51
CA ALA A 369 -7.40 6.38 -17.39
C ALA A 369 -7.69 7.88 -17.27
N LEU A 370 -8.95 8.20 -17.05
CA LEU A 370 -9.43 9.52 -16.68
C LEU A 370 -10.01 9.44 -15.27
N GLY A 371 -9.72 10.40 -14.42
CA GLY A 371 -10.39 10.50 -13.14
C GLY A 371 -10.62 11.92 -12.69
N TYR A 372 -11.51 12.01 -11.72
CA TYR A 372 -11.99 13.24 -11.14
C TYR A 372 -12.06 13.07 -9.62
N ARG A 373 -11.38 13.96 -8.91
CA ARG A 373 -11.46 14.07 -7.46
C ARG A 373 -12.23 15.33 -7.12
N TYR A 374 -13.31 15.18 -6.36
CA TYR A 374 -14.12 16.25 -5.84
C TYR A 374 -13.95 16.35 -4.33
N SER A 375 -13.82 17.56 -3.83
CA SER A 375 -13.83 17.83 -2.38
C SER A 375 -14.66 19.07 -2.11
N SER A 376 -15.70 18.90 -1.29
CA SER A 376 -16.55 19.96 -0.78
C SER A 376 -16.11 20.34 0.63
N GLY A 377 -16.09 21.63 0.92
CA GLY A 377 -15.92 22.14 2.29
C GLY A 377 -16.99 21.65 3.28
N LYS A 378 -18.09 21.05 2.79
CA LYS A 378 -19.18 20.48 3.61
C LYS A 378 -18.95 19.00 3.99
N GLY A 379 -17.73 18.49 3.87
CA GLY A 379 -17.39 17.12 4.27
C GLY A 379 -17.86 16.04 3.29
N LEU A 380 -18.21 16.41 2.05
CA LEU A 380 -18.42 15.48 0.94
C LEU A 380 -17.15 15.41 0.11
N ALA A 381 -16.58 14.22 -0.02
CA ALA A 381 -15.49 13.93 -0.94
C ALA A 381 -15.94 12.82 -1.89
N ALA A 382 -15.55 12.92 -3.17
CA ALA A 382 -15.80 11.88 -4.14
C ALA A 382 -14.60 11.70 -5.07
N GLU A 383 -14.27 10.47 -5.43
CA GLU A 383 -13.27 10.14 -6.43
C GLU A 383 -13.88 9.19 -7.45
N THR A 384 -13.87 9.58 -8.73
CA THR A 384 -14.37 8.76 -9.84
C THR A 384 -13.26 8.54 -10.84
N MET A 385 -13.17 7.33 -11.40
CA MET A 385 -12.19 6.95 -12.43
C MET A 385 -12.83 6.05 -13.47
N VAL A 386 -12.48 6.27 -14.73
CA VAL A 386 -12.67 5.33 -15.84
C VAL A 386 -11.30 4.98 -16.41
N ASP A 387 -10.96 3.69 -16.47
CA ASP A 387 -9.73 3.17 -17.09
C ASP A 387 -10.08 2.20 -18.21
N VAL A 388 -9.65 2.50 -19.43
CA VAL A 388 -9.79 1.63 -20.60
C VAL A 388 -8.42 1.12 -20.99
N TYR A 389 -8.25 -0.20 -21.01
CA TYR A 389 -6.95 -0.83 -21.23
C TYR A 389 -7.03 -2.07 -22.12
N ARG A 390 -5.86 -2.46 -22.63
CA ARG A 390 -5.65 -3.65 -23.44
C ARG A 390 -4.37 -4.36 -23.00
N ILE A 391 -4.42 -5.67 -23.01
CA ILE A 391 -3.24 -6.54 -22.97
C ILE A 391 -2.91 -6.88 -24.40
N LEU A 392 -1.69 -6.52 -24.82
CA LEU A 392 -1.32 -6.45 -26.23
C LEU A 392 -0.99 -7.83 -26.84
N ALA A 393 -0.57 -8.77 -26.02
CA ALA A 393 -0.18 -10.13 -26.40
C ALA A 393 -0.69 -11.16 -25.39
N PRO A 394 -0.75 -12.45 -25.76
CA PRO A 394 -1.12 -13.52 -24.84
C PRO A 394 -0.30 -13.53 -23.54
N SER A 395 -0.93 -13.93 -22.45
CA SER A 395 -0.32 -14.14 -21.15
C SER A 395 -0.74 -15.48 -20.54
N TYR A 396 -0.13 -15.85 -19.41
CA TYR A 396 -0.47 -17.11 -18.74
C TYR A 396 -1.95 -17.20 -18.36
N SER A 397 -2.61 -16.11 -17.96
CA SER A 397 -4.04 -16.12 -17.62
C SER A 397 -4.95 -15.79 -18.81
N ARG A 398 -4.38 -15.30 -19.92
CA ARG A 398 -5.14 -14.80 -21.08
C ARG A 398 -4.51 -15.35 -22.37
N PRO A 399 -5.05 -16.44 -22.95
CA PRO A 399 -4.46 -17.07 -24.13
C PRO A 399 -4.48 -16.18 -25.40
N MET A 400 -5.21 -15.07 -25.38
CA MET A 400 -5.30 -14.11 -26.47
C MET A 400 -5.17 -12.68 -25.91
N PRO A 401 -4.80 -11.69 -26.75
CA PRO A 401 -4.95 -10.28 -26.40
C PRO A 401 -6.35 -10.00 -25.86
N SER A 402 -6.44 -9.15 -24.84
CA SER A 402 -7.69 -8.87 -24.12
C SER A 402 -7.90 -7.38 -23.96
N ALA A 403 -9.13 -6.93 -23.93
CA ALA A 403 -9.46 -5.57 -23.50
C ALA A 403 -10.17 -5.57 -22.15
N GLY A 404 -10.17 -4.42 -21.50
CA GLY A 404 -10.96 -4.20 -20.31
C GLY A 404 -11.30 -2.74 -20.07
N VAL A 405 -12.34 -2.54 -19.28
CA VAL A 405 -12.77 -1.25 -18.75
C VAL A 405 -13.00 -1.39 -17.25
N THR A 406 -12.48 -0.46 -16.48
CA THR A 406 -12.75 -0.34 -15.05
C THR A 406 -13.34 1.03 -14.75
N LEU A 407 -14.52 1.04 -14.15
CA LEU A 407 -15.13 2.22 -13.54
C LEU A 407 -15.04 2.06 -12.02
N LEU A 408 -14.60 3.10 -11.32
CA LEU A 408 -14.55 3.16 -9.87
C LEU A 408 -15.09 4.50 -9.40
N THR A 409 -15.98 4.49 -8.42
CA THR A 409 -16.47 5.68 -7.73
C THR A 409 -16.44 5.43 -6.23
N ASP A 410 -15.72 6.28 -5.51
CA ASP A 410 -15.66 6.35 -4.07
C ASP A 410 -16.32 7.64 -3.59
N ILE A 411 -17.20 7.53 -2.59
CA ILE A 411 -17.90 8.66 -2.01
C ILE A 411 -17.75 8.57 -0.50
N THR A 412 -17.34 9.67 0.13
CA THR A 412 -17.24 9.81 1.57
C THR A 412 -18.04 11.04 1.99
N TYR A 413 -18.90 10.88 2.99
CA TYR A 413 -19.73 11.97 3.50
C TYR A 413 -19.73 12.01 5.03
N ARG A 414 -19.40 13.18 5.57
CA ARG A 414 -19.47 13.46 7.01
C ARG A 414 -20.87 13.98 7.34
N LEU A 415 -21.71 13.10 7.88
CA LEU A 415 -23.12 13.37 8.21
C LEU A 415 -23.27 14.34 9.39
N GLY A 416 -22.25 14.45 10.24
CA GLY A 416 -22.23 15.30 11.41
C GLY A 416 -21.02 14.99 12.29
N LYS A 417 -21.02 15.52 13.52
CA LYS A 417 -19.96 15.20 14.50
C LYS A 417 -20.03 13.71 14.85
N GLY A 418 -18.95 12.98 14.58
CA GLY A 418 -18.83 11.56 14.92
C GLY A 418 -19.48 10.59 13.92
N PHE A 419 -20.17 11.05 12.88
CA PHE A 419 -20.81 10.18 11.88
C PHE A 419 -20.18 10.32 10.50
N GLN A 420 -19.81 9.20 9.90
CA GLN A 420 -19.26 9.15 8.55
C GLN A 420 -19.88 8.00 7.78
N ALA A 421 -20.40 8.32 6.60
CA ALA A 421 -20.83 7.33 5.62
C ALA A 421 -19.82 7.29 4.47
N SER A 422 -19.63 6.10 3.91
CA SER A 422 -18.88 5.93 2.68
C SER A 422 -19.52 4.86 1.80
N ALA A 423 -19.44 5.09 0.50
CA ALA A 423 -19.94 4.19 -0.52
C ALA A 423 -18.84 4.01 -1.58
N ARG A 424 -18.73 2.79 -2.08
CA ARG A 424 -17.93 2.47 -3.25
C ARG A 424 -18.78 1.72 -4.25
N ILE A 425 -18.59 2.07 -5.51
CA ILE A 425 -19.13 1.36 -6.65
C ILE A 425 -17.97 1.09 -7.61
N ARG A 426 -17.78 -0.18 -7.96
CA ARG A 426 -16.76 -0.61 -8.92
C ARG A 426 -17.41 -1.49 -9.97
N TYR A 427 -17.12 -1.21 -11.22
CA TYR A 427 -17.43 -2.06 -12.36
C TYR A 427 -16.12 -2.42 -13.06
N ASN A 428 -15.92 -3.70 -13.36
CA ASN A 428 -14.80 -4.19 -14.14
C ASN A 428 -15.33 -5.12 -15.22
N GLY A 429 -15.24 -4.72 -16.47
CA GLY A 429 -15.51 -5.57 -17.62
C GLY A 429 -14.19 -5.91 -18.29
N SER A 430 -13.79 -7.17 -18.35
CA SER A 430 -12.53 -7.56 -19.02
C SER A 430 -12.62 -8.94 -19.63
N ASP A 431 -11.85 -9.17 -20.69
CA ASP A 431 -11.72 -10.51 -21.25
C ASP A 431 -10.76 -11.36 -20.39
N GLU A 432 -11.23 -12.52 -19.96
CA GLU A 432 -10.52 -13.47 -19.12
C GLU A 432 -10.42 -14.83 -19.81
N GLY A 433 -9.25 -15.46 -19.68
CA GLY A 433 -9.07 -16.84 -20.10
C GLY A 433 -9.69 -17.79 -19.08
N TRP A 434 -10.58 -18.65 -19.53
CA TRP A 434 -11.16 -19.70 -18.71
C TRP A 434 -10.86 -21.07 -19.31
N ARG A 435 -10.64 -22.07 -18.45
CA ARG A 435 -10.46 -23.45 -18.85
C ARG A 435 -11.70 -24.27 -18.42
N PRO A 436 -12.51 -24.76 -19.36
CA PRO A 436 -13.56 -25.72 -19.08
C PRO A 436 -13.03 -26.99 -18.45
N ASP A 437 -13.77 -27.51 -17.46
CA ASP A 437 -13.40 -28.68 -16.65
C ASP A 437 -13.23 -29.97 -17.46
N PHE A 438 -13.51 -29.95 -18.78
CA PHE A 438 -13.42 -31.11 -19.67
C PHE A 438 -12.72 -30.84 -20.99
N THR A 439 -12.05 -29.68 -21.14
CA THR A 439 -11.28 -29.39 -22.37
C THR A 439 -9.85 -28.97 -22.06
N SER A 440 -8.92 -29.39 -22.91
CA SER A 440 -7.53 -28.91 -22.87
C SER A 440 -7.40 -27.46 -23.33
N ARG A 441 -8.42 -26.90 -24.00
CA ARG A 441 -8.39 -25.56 -24.60
C ARG A 441 -8.90 -24.51 -23.62
N ARG A 442 -8.19 -23.39 -23.54
CA ARG A 442 -8.67 -22.19 -22.84
C ARG A 442 -9.49 -21.35 -23.81
N MET A 443 -10.66 -20.91 -23.37
CA MET A 443 -11.53 -20.01 -24.11
C MET A 443 -11.52 -18.64 -23.46
N MET A 444 -11.66 -17.59 -24.26
CA MET A 444 -11.82 -16.22 -23.74
C MET A 444 -13.29 -15.93 -23.49
N HIS A 445 -13.60 -15.36 -22.34
CA HIS A 445 -14.92 -14.84 -22.01
C HIS A 445 -14.80 -13.42 -21.48
N THR A 446 -15.78 -12.59 -21.79
CA THR A 446 -15.88 -11.27 -21.18
C THR A 446 -16.52 -11.46 -19.80
N ALA A 447 -15.71 -11.29 -18.76
CA ALA A 447 -16.16 -11.26 -17.38
C ALA A 447 -16.58 -9.84 -17.01
N ARG A 448 -17.75 -9.69 -16.40
CA ARG A 448 -18.28 -8.42 -15.90
C ARG A 448 -18.48 -8.55 -14.40
N ARG A 449 -17.64 -7.88 -13.63
CA ARG A 449 -17.71 -7.81 -12.17
C ARG A 449 -18.26 -6.46 -11.75
N PHE A 450 -19.31 -6.49 -10.94
CA PHE A 450 -19.84 -5.33 -10.25
C PHE A 450 -19.65 -5.52 -8.74
N THR A 451 -19.11 -4.52 -8.07
CA THR A 451 -18.88 -4.53 -6.63
C THR A 451 -19.42 -3.25 -6.05
N THR A 452 -20.21 -3.35 -4.98
CA THR A 452 -20.62 -2.20 -4.20
C THR A 452 -20.35 -2.44 -2.73
N ARG A 453 -19.84 -1.41 -2.05
CA ARG A 453 -19.52 -1.44 -0.63
C ARG A 453 -20.10 -0.22 0.03
N TRP A 454 -20.78 -0.41 1.14
CA TRP A 454 -21.38 0.63 1.95
C TRP A 454 -20.83 0.50 3.35
N GLN A 455 -20.45 1.62 3.97
CA GLN A 455 -19.93 1.61 5.32
C GLN A 455 -20.39 2.85 6.08
N LEU A 456 -20.87 2.63 7.30
CA LEU A 456 -21.26 3.66 8.25
C LEU A 456 -20.40 3.52 9.50
N GLY A 457 -19.70 4.59 9.86
CA GLY A 457 -18.97 4.71 11.11
C GLY A 457 -19.63 5.74 12.01
N ALA A 458 -19.76 5.42 13.29
CA ALA A 458 -20.30 6.29 14.32
C ALA A 458 -19.41 6.27 15.57
N ASN A 459 -19.03 7.44 16.07
CA ASN A 459 -18.42 7.63 17.37
C ASN A 459 -19.53 8.08 18.32
N LEU A 460 -20.14 7.10 18.99
CA LEU A 460 -21.29 7.33 19.87
C LEU A 460 -20.85 8.08 21.13
N THR A 461 -19.66 7.76 21.62
CA THR A 461 -18.96 8.49 22.68
C THR A 461 -17.47 8.56 22.35
N GLU A 462 -16.66 9.22 23.18
CA GLU A 462 -15.20 9.19 23.05
C GLU A 462 -14.61 7.77 23.26
N GLN A 463 -15.34 6.92 23.97
CA GLN A 463 -14.92 5.56 24.32
C GLN A 463 -15.56 4.49 23.45
N LEU A 464 -16.68 4.79 22.79
CA LEU A 464 -17.48 3.81 22.06
C LEU A 464 -17.60 4.19 20.58
N ARG A 465 -17.07 3.32 19.73
CA ARG A 465 -17.15 3.41 18.28
C ARG A 465 -17.87 2.22 17.70
N PHE A 466 -18.67 2.50 16.68
CA PHE A 466 -19.45 1.52 15.95
C PHE A 466 -19.17 1.64 14.45
N ILE A 467 -19.02 0.51 13.78
CA ILE A 467 -18.81 0.43 12.33
C ILE A 467 -19.72 -0.65 11.77
N VAL A 468 -20.48 -0.31 10.74
CA VAL A 468 -21.24 -1.29 9.95
C VAL A 468 -20.76 -1.21 8.52
N ARG A 469 -20.51 -2.37 7.91
CA ARG A 469 -20.19 -2.47 6.49
C ARG A 469 -20.98 -3.57 5.84
N CYS A 470 -21.39 -3.32 4.59
CA CYS A 470 -22.00 -4.29 3.70
C CYS A 470 -21.27 -4.23 2.35
N GLU A 471 -20.96 -5.38 1.77
CA GLU A 471 -20.32 -5.53 0.48
C GLU A 471 -21.05 -6.56 -0.35
N TYR A 472 -21.42 -6.17 -1.57
CA TYR A 472 -22.04 -7.03 -2.57
C TYR A 472 -21.15 -7.12 -3.80
N GLN A 473 -21.02 -8.33 -4.33
CA GLN A 473 -20.30 -8.63 -5.55
C GLN A 473 -21.17 -9.45 -6.49
N HIS A 474 -21.13 -9.10 -7.77
CA HIS A 474 -21.81 -9.80 -8.85
C HIS A 474 -20.81 -10.05 -9.98
N LEU A 475 -20.75 -11.28 -10.49
CA LEU A 475 -19.89 -11.67 -11.60
C LEU A 475 -20.72 -12.39 -12.65
N SER A 476 -20.75 -11.84 -13.85
CA SER A 476 -21.38 -12.46 -15.02
C SER A 476 -20.37 -12.69 -16.14
N PHE A 477 -20.65 -13.64 -17.02
CA PHE A 477 -19.79 -14.00 -18.16
C PHE A 477 -20.61 -13.99 -19.44
N SER A 478 -20.00 -13.58 -20.56
CA SER A 478 -20.66 -13.52 -21.88
C SER A 478 -20.99 -14.88 -22.54
N GLY A 479 -20.81 -16.01 -21.84
CA GLY A 479 -20.95 -17.37 -22.39
C GLY A 479 -22.04 -18.24 -21.74
N GLY A 480 -23.14 -17.64 -21.28
CA GLY A 480 -24.29 -18.40 -20.74
C GLY A 480 -24.07 -19.06 -19.37
N ARG A 481 -23.01 -18.68 -18.64
CA ARG A 481 -22.80 -19.14 -17.27
C ARG A 481 -23.76 -18.44 -16.33
N TYR A 482 -24.23 -19.17 -15.33
CA TYR A 482 -25.03 -18.59 -14.27
C TYR A 482 -24.25 -17.45 -13.59
N PRO A 483 -24.87 -16.27 -13.43
CA PRO A 483 -24.25 -15.18 -12.71
C PRO A 483 -23.94 -15.62 -11.29
N GLN A 484 -22.77 -15.21 -10.81
CA GLN A 484 -22.32 -15.52 -9.47
C GLN A 484 -22.49 -14.31 -8.56
N THR A 485 -22.88 -14.55 -7.31
CA THR A 485 -23.03 -13.49 -6.31
C THR A 485 -22.30 -13.80 -5.01
N GLY A 486 -21.83 -12.73 -4.39
CA GLY A 486 -21.29 -12.73 -3.04
C GLY A 486 -21.78 -11.55 -2.25
N LEU A 487 -22.03 -11.78 -0.98
CA LEU A 487 -22.45 -10.80 0.01
C LEU A 487 -21.63 -11.03 1.27
N ALA A 488 -21.15 -9.97 1.88
CA ALA A 488 -20.61 -10.00 3.22
C ALA A 488 -20.98 -8.72 3.94
N GLY A 489 -21.26 -8.81 5.22
CA GLY A 489 -21.45 -7.65 6.07
C GLY A 489 -20.91 -7.91 7.45
N PHE A 490 -20.46 -6.85 8.12
CA PHE A 490 -20.07 -6.93 9.51
C PHE A 490 -20.55 -5.72 10.29
N ALA A 491 -20.75 -5.93 11.57
CA ALA A 491 -20.87 -4.89 12.58
C ALA A 491 -19.70 -5.04 13.56
N GLU A 492 -19.01 -3.95 13.83
CA GLU A 492 -17.88 -3.89 14.76
C GLU A 492 -18.11 -2.81 15.79
N THR A 493 -17.94 -3.19 17.06
CA THR A 493 -17.99 -2.29 18.20
C THR A 493 -16.61 -2.26 18.84
N VAL A 494 -16.01 -1.08 18.92
CA VAL A 494 -14.76 -0.83 19.63
C VAL A 494 -15.07 -0.04 20.89
N TYR A 495 -14.71 -0.59 22.04
CA TYR A 495 -14.94 0.04 23.34
C TYR A 495 -13.62 0.24 24.08
N GLN A 496 -13.37 1.46 24.55
CA GLN A 496 -12.20 1.87 25.30
C GLN A 496 -12.63 2.45 26.65
N PRO A 497 -13.02 1.61 27.63
CA PRO A 497 -13.50 2.07 28.95
C PRO A 497 -12.44 2.84 29.75
N ALA A 498 -11.16 2.57 29.48
CA ALA A 498 -10.03 3.23 30.12
C ALA A 498 -8.90 3.41 29.09
N GLU A 499 -8.00 4.35 29.33
CA GLU A 499 -6.88 4.64 28.41
C GLU A 499 -6.04 3.40 28.08
N ARG A 500 -5.89 2.49 29.06
CA ARG A 500 -5.07 1.28 28.95
C ARG A 500 -5.84 0.03 28.52
N LEU A 501 -7.16 0.11 28.35
CA LEU A 501 -7.99 -1.06 28.05
C LEU A 501 -8.82 -0.80 26.79
N ARG A 502 -8.61 -1.59 25.75
CA ARG A 502 -9.38 -1.55 24.51
C ARG A 502 -9.93 -2.92 24.18
N MET A 503 -11.20 -2.97 23.85
CA MET A 503 -11.93 -4.17 23.44
C MET A 503 -12.53 -3.93 22.05
N SER A 504 -12.54 -4.94 21.19
CA SER A 504 -13.31 -4.91 19.94
C SER A 504 -14.06 -6.22 19.76
N LEU A 505 -15.34 -6.10 19.40
CA LEU A 505 -16.21 -7.20 19.00
C LEU A 505 -16.66 -6.95 17.56
N ARG A 506 -16.35 -7.88 16.65
CA ARG A 506 -16.86 -7.87 15.29
C ARG A 506 -17.68 -9.13 15.04
N THR A 507 -18.88 -8.95 14.53
CA THR A 507 -19.73 -10.02 14.01
C THR A 507 -19.88 -9.85 12.52
N THR A 508 -19.59 -10.91 11.77
CA THR A 508 -19.58 -10.94 10.32
C THR A 508 -20.54 -12.02 9.82
N VAL A 509 -21.33 -11.71 8.79
CA VAL A 509 -22.17 -12.65 8.06
C VAL A 509 -21.79 -12.62 6.59
N PHE A 510 -21.77 -13.77 5.95
CA PHE A 510 -21.37 -13.85 4.55
C PHE A 510 -22.06 -14.99 3.79
N ARG A 511 -22.19 -14.78 2.48
CA ARG A 511 -22.69 -15.75 1.52
C ARG A 511 -22.04 -15.49 0.17
N SER A 512 -21.27 -16.44 -0.34
CA SER A 512 -20.74 -16.41 -1.70
C SER A 512 -20.76 -17.80 -2.32
N GLN A 513 -21.03 -17.83 -3.62
CA GLN A 513 -21.13 -19.10 -4.37
C GLN A 513 -19.77 -19.65 -4.76
N THR A 514 -18.80 -18.77 -5.04
CA THR A 514 -17.44 -19.13 -5.43
C THR A 514 -16.44 -18.16 -4.81
N ILE A 515 -15.16 -18.55 -4.83
CA ILE A 515 -14.06 -17.68 -4.41
C ILE A 515 -13.92 -16.43 -5.29
N GLY A 516 -14.38 -16.47 -6.54
CA GLY A 516 -14.30 -15.35 -7.49
C GLY A 516 -15.23 -14.18 -7.20
N VAL A 517 -16.24 -14.39 -6.35
CA VAL A 517 -17.18 -13.37 -5.87
C VAL A 517 -17.19 -13.24 -4.35
N ALA A 518 -16.31 -13.93 -3.65
CA ALA A 518 -16.21 -13.83 -2.20
C ALA A 518 -15.65 -12.45 -1.81
N PRO A 519 -16.38 -11.64 -1.02
CA PRO A 519 -15.81 -10.43 -0.44
C PRO A 519 -14.60 -10.76 0.44
N TYR A 520 -13.56 -9.95 0.33
CA TYR A 520 -12.38 -10.02 1.18
C TYR A 520 -12.52 -8.97 2.27
N MET A 521 -12.30 -9.38 3.52
CA MET A 521 -12.37 -8.50 4.68
C MET A 521 -11.03 -8.54 5.41
N LEU A 522 -10.51 -7.37 5.75
CA LEU A 522 -9.36 -7.29 6.64
C LEU A 522 -9.85 -7.29 8.08
N GLU A 523 -9.27 -8.18 8.86
CA GLU A 523 -9.43 -8.23 10.30
C GLU A 523 -8.12 -7.83 10.96
N TYR A 524 -8.23 -7.17 12.11
CA TYR A 524 -7.10 -6.84 12.96
C TYR A 524 -7.30 -7.54 14.31
N PRO A 525 -7.21 -8.88 14.37
CA PRO A 525 -7.37 -9.60 15.63
C PRO A 525 -6.42 -9.09 16.70
N LEU A 526 -5.18 -8.76 16.31
CA LEU A 526 -4.14 -8.28 17.22
C LEU A 526 -3.36 -7.14 16.54
N PRO A 527 -2.75 -6.21 17.31
CA PRO A 527 -1.86 -5.19 16.76
C PRO A 527 -0.79 -5.80 15.86
N GLY A 528 -0.58 -5.20 14.69
CA GLY A 528 0.36 -5.68 13.70
C GLY A 528 -0.03 -6.98 13.00
N LEU A 529 -1.14 -7.65 13.35
CA LEU A 529 -1.55 -8.91 12.72
C LEU A 529 -2.79 -8.71 11.81
N PRO A 530 -2.67 -7.99 10.68
CA PRO A 530 -3.76 -7.94 9.71
C PRO A 530 -3.95 -9.33 9.12
N ARG A 531 -5.21 -9.76 9.07
CA ARG A 531 -5.61 -11.02 8.44
C ARG A 531 -6.64 -10.74 7.37
N ILE A 532 -6.41 -11.28 6.18
CA ILE A 532 -7.39 -11.25 5.10
C ILE A 532 -8.27 -12.49 5.24
N VAL A 533 -9.57 -12.29 5.34
CA VAL A 533 -10.57 -13.35 5.37
C VAL A 533 -11.37 -13.31 4.08
N ALA A 534 -11.23 -14.34 3.26
CA ALA A 534 -12.09 -14.55 2.10
C ALA A 534 -13.44 -15.13 2.57
N ALA A 535 -14.52 -14.40 2.32
CA ALA A 535 -15.87 -14.75 2.77
C ALA A 535 -16.53 -15.82 1.87
N THR A 536 -15.86 -16.96 1.72
CA THR A 536 -16.25 -18.07 0.84
C THR A 536 -17.34 -18.96 1.45
N GLY A 537 -18.38 -19.32 0.68
CA GLY A 537 -19.48 -20.16 1.16
C GLY A 537 -20.53 -19.33 1.91
N SER A 538 -21.36 -19.97 2.74
CA SER A 538 -22.35 -19.27 3.59
C SER A 538 -22.03 -19.48 5.05
N GLY A 539 -22.08 -18.43 5.87
CA GLY A 539 -21.68 -18.56 7.26
C GLY A 539 -21.67 -17.26 8.05
N SER A 540 -21.16 -17.37 9.28
CA SER A 540 -20.93 -16.26 10.17
C SER A 540 -19.58 -16.40 10.85
N ARG A 541 -19.05 -15.28 11.34
CA ARG A 541 -17.77 -15.22 12.04
C ARG A 541 -17.85 -14.19 13.15
N VAL A 542 -17.31 -14.53 14.30
CA VAL A 542 -17.18 -13.61 15.44
C VAL A 542 -15.69 -13.43 15.73
N LEU A 543 -15.27 -12.20 15.97
CA LEU A 543 -13.93 -11.84 16.42
C LEU A 543 -14.05 -10.97 17.66
N LEU A 544 -13.47 -11.43 18.76
CA LEU A 544 -13.28 -10.67 19.98
C LEU A 544 -11.79 -10.40 20.15
N SER A 545 -11.42 -9.15 20.40
CA SER A 545 -10.04 -8.77 20.70
C SER A 545 -9.99 -7.90 21.97
N LEU A 546 -8.91 -8.09 22.72
CA LEU A 546 -8.60 -7.40 23.96
C LEU A 546 -7.18 -6.87 23.87
N ARG A 547 -6.97 -5.60 24.21
CA ARG A 547 -5.65 -5.00 24.39
C ARG A 547 -5.59 -4.32 25.75
N TYR A 548 -4.61 -4.70 26.55
CA TYR A 548 -4.39 -4.19 27.89
C TYR A 548 -2.95 -3.72 28.09
N GLY A 549 -2.78 -2.41 28.28
CA GLY A 549 -1.51 -1.81 28.69
C GLY A 549 -1.28 -2.03 30.18
N MET A 550 -0.73 -3.19 30.54
CA MET A 550 -0.48 -3.56 31.93
C MET A 550 0.52 -2.60 32.60
N LEU A 551 1.59 -2.24 31.87
CA LEU A 551 2.61 -1.27 32.27
C LEU A 551 2.92 -0.35 31.09
N PRO A 552 3.54 0.84 31.28
CA PRO A 552 3.91 1.73 30.19
C PRO A 552 4.78 1.09 29.10
N TRP A 553 5.48 0.02 29.44
CA TRP A 553 6.37 -0.76 28.57
C TRP A 553 5.82 -2.16 28.22
N LEU A 554 4.62 -2.52 28.68
CA LEU A 554 4.06 -3.86 28.46
C LEU A 554 2.61 -3.78 28.02
N THR A 555 2.32 -4.29 26.83
CA THR A 555 0.97 -4.39 26.28
C THR A 555 0.63 -5.84 25.98
N LEU A 556 -0.39 -6.37 26.65
CA LEU A 556 -0.90 -7.70 26.36
C LEU A 556 -2.05 -7.59 25.37
N SER A 557 -2.04 -8.41 24.33
CA SER A 557 -3.14 -8.50 23.36
C SER A 557 -3.62 -9.94 23.22
N ALA A 558 -4.93 -10.14 23.21
CA ALA A 558 -5.53 -11.45 23.05
C ALA A 558 -6.69 -11.37 22.04
N ALA A 559 -6.85 -12.41 21.23
CA ALA A 559 -7.91 -12.47 20.25
C ALA A 559 -8.53 -13.88 20.18
N PHE A 560 -9.84 -13.91 20.25
CA PHE A 560 -10.64 -15.09 20.01
C PHE A 560 -11.43 -14.89 18.74
N TRP A 561 -11.46 -15.88 17.85
CA TRP A 561 -12.40 -15.84 16.74
C TRP A 561 -12.93 -17.23 16.44
N ASP A 562 -14.16 -17.26 15.96
CA ASP A 562 -14.82 -18.48 15.52
C ASP A 562 -15.47 -18.26 14.17
N THR A 563 -15.48 -19.31 13.34
CA THR A 563 -16.10 -19.26 12.01
C THR A 563 -16.99 -20.46 11.82
N TYR A 564 -18.27 -20.16 11.73
CA TYR A 564 -19.30 -21.10 11.37
C TYR A 564 -19.53 -21.02 9.86
N LYS A 565 -19.34 -22.12 9.15
CA LYS A 565 -19.69 -22.27 7.73
C LYS A 565 -20.78 -23.31 7.60
N LEU A 566 -21.89 -22.94 6.96
CA LEU A 566 -23.00 -23.84 6.71
C LEU A 566 -22.53 -25.05 5.88
N GLY A 567 -22.79 -26.26 6.39
CA GLY A 567 -22.40 -27.50 5.73
C GLY A 567 -20.92 -27.89 5.87
N GLN A 568 -20.15 -27.21 6.72
CA GLN A 568 -18.78 -27.60 7.07
C GLN A 568 -18.64 -27.72 8.60
N PRO A 569 -17.73 -28.58 9.11
CA PRO A 569 -17.41 -28.61 10.53
C PRO A 569 -16.91 -27.23 11.00
N THR A 570 -17.39 -26.78 12.15
CA THR A 570 -16.95 -25.51 12.76
C THR A 570 -15.44 -25.56 12.99
N THR A 571 -14.72 -24.55 12.50
CA THR A 571 -13.26 -24.47 12.67
C THR A 571 -12.95 -23.43 13.73
N PHE A 572 -12.60 -23.87 14.94
CA PHE A 572 -12.20 -22.98 16.02
C PHE A 572 -10.73 -22.62 15.89
N THR A 573 -10.36 -21.36 16.06
CA THR A 573 -8.94 -20.99 16.14
C THR A 573 -8.77 -19.86 17.15
N THR A 574 -7.89 -20.07 18.11
CA THR A 574 -7.54 -19.08 19.13
C THR A 574 -6.16 -18.52 18.87
N GLY A 575 -5.98 -17.21 19.06
CA GLY A 575 -4.69 -16.55 18.90
C GLY A 575 -4.32 -15.74 20.15
N LEU A 576 -3.12 -15.96 20.67
CA LEU A 576 -2.56 -15.18 21.77
C LEU A 576 -1.28 -14.47 21.29
N GLN A 577 -1.17 -13.15 21.54
CA GLN A 577 0.02 -12.36 21.19
C GLN A 577 0.42 -11.46 22.36
N ALA A 578 1.57 -11.74 22.97
CA ALA A 578 2.18 -10.83 23.92
C ALA A 578 3.10 -9.84 23.18
N GLU A 579 2.95 -8.54 23.42
CA GLU A 579 3.86 -7.51 22.90
C GLU A 579 4.59 -6.81 24.06
N VAL A 580 5.92 -6.93 24.08
CA VAL A 580 6.77 -6.23 25.05
C VAL A 580 7.36 -5.00 24.36
N PHE A 581 7.04 -3.82 24.87
CA PHE A 581 7.55 -2.55 24.36
C PHE A 581 8.61 -2.00 25.31
N TYR A 582 9.89 -2.14 25.03
CA TYR A 582 10.91 -1.44 25.82
C TYR A 582 10.92 0.06 25.47
N LEU A 583 9.99 0.81 26.05
CA LEU A 583 10.04 2.27 26.05
C LEU A 583 11.03 2.69 27.15
N ASN A 584 12.22 3.08 26.74
CA ASN A 584 13.17 3.74 27.62
C ASN A 584 12.68 5.20 27.82
N LYS A 585 11.57 5.38 28.54
CA LYS A 585 11.21 6.69 29.10
C LYS A 585 12.06 6.86 30.36
N ARG A 586 13.23 7.49 30.22
CA ARG A 586 13.84 8.22 31.33
C ARG A 586 13.46 9.67 31.20
#